data_AF-A0A521BCD7-F1
#
_entry.id   AF-A0A521BCD7-F1
#
_cell.length_a   1.000
_cell.length_b   1.000
_cell.length_c   1.000
_cell.angle_alpha   90.00
_cell.angle_beta   90.00
_cell.angle_gamma   90.00
#
_symmetry.space_group_name_H-M   'P 1'
#
loop_
_entity.id
_entity.type
_entity.pdbx_description
1 polymer ?
#
loop_
_entity_poly.entity_id
_entity_poly.type
_entity_poly.pdbx_seq_one_letter_code
_entity_poly.pdbx_strand_id
1 'polypeptide(L)'
;MEADLIISFKVFRERFGSRVTLFAEQRRIDTEYLDGPFKYMKSDWHFEDAAEGGCNVSFHVDFEFKNAILQGIIGVVFNEAMHRIVRAFEGRAEELYS
;
A
#
# COMPACT_ATOMS: atom_id res chain seq x y z
N MET A 1 9.41 7.43 -9.37
CA MET A 1 8.41 8.51 -9.22
C MET A 1 8.24 8.79 -7.74
N GLU A 2 7.93 10.02 -7.34
CA GLU A 2 7.54 10.33 -5.95
C GLU A 2 6.03 10.53 -5.88
N ALA A 3 5.40 9.97 -4.85
CA ALA A 3 3.97 10.01 -4.65
C ALA A 3 3.66 10.08 -3.16
N ASP A 4 2.57 10.75 -2.81
CA ASP A 4 2.12 10.83 -1.42
C ASP A 4 1.10 9.74 -1.13
N LEU A 5 1.32 9.00 -0.04
CA LEU A 5 0.27 8.23 0.59
C LEU A 5 -0.30 9.04 1.75
N ILE A 6 -1.62 8.96 1.91
CA ILE A 6 -2.33 9.52 3.05
C ILE A 6 -2.98 8.37 3.80
N ILE A 7 -2.56 8.12 5.04
CA ILE A 7 -3.30 7.23 5.95
C ILE A 7 -4.10 8.09 6.91
N SER A 8 -5.40 7.80 6.97
CA SER A 8 -6.30 8.34 7.98
C SER A 8 -6.78 7.20 8.86
N PHE A 9 -6.38 7.20 10.13
CA PHE A 9 -6.78 6.24 11.13
C PHE A 9 -7.33 6.92 12.39
N LYS A 10 -8.64 6.78 12.63
CA LYS A 10 -9.35 7.49 13.71
C LYS A 10 -9.06 9.00 13.69
N VAL A 11 -8.33 9.52 14.69
CA VAL A 11 -7.94 10.94 14.82
C VAL A 11 -6.59 11.24 14.16
N PHE A 12 -5.85 10.23 13.74
CA PHE A 12 -4.55 10.38 13.10
C PHE A 12 -4.74 10.49 11.60
N ARG A 13 -4.30 11.61 11.02
CA ARG A 13 -4.21 11.80 9.58
C ARG A 13 -2.80 12.22 9.27
N GLU A 14 -2.06 11.31 8.65
CA GLU A 14 -0.67 11.53 8.31
C GLU A 14 -0.50 11.38 6.80
N ARG A 15 0.22 12.32 6.21
CA ARG A 15 0.70 12.23 4.83
C ARG A 15 2.16 11.84 4.90
N PHE A 16 2.56 10.89 4.06
CA PHE A 16 3.95 10.51 3.97
C PHE A 16 4.35 10.38 2.51
N GLY A 17 5.53 10.91 2.23
CA GLY A 17 6.15 10.82 0.91
C GLY A 17 6.64 9.40 0.68
N SER A 18 6.43 8.91 -0.53
CA SER A 18 6.89 7.60 -0.97
C SER A 18 7.55 7.69 -2.33
N ARG A 19 8.50 6.79 -2.57
CA ARG A 19 9.09 6.54 -3.87
C ARG A 19 8.44 5.30 -4.47
N VAL A 20 7.89 5.47 -5.66
CA VAL A 20 7.32 4.39 -6.47
C VAL A 20 8.31 4.00 -7.56
N THR A 21 8.62 2.72 -7.63
CA THR A 21 9.46 2.11 -8.67
C THR A 21 8.61 1.08 -9.42
N LEU A 22 8.57 1.19 -10.74
CA LEU A 22 7.78 0.31 -11.60
C LEU A 22 8.70 -0.66 -12.34
N PHE A 23 8.40 -1.95 -12.26
CA PHE A 23 9.11 -3.01 -12.95
C PHE A 23 8.16 -3.68 -13.94
N ALA A 24 8.01 -3.09 -15.12
CA ALA A 24 7.02 -3.53 -16.12
C ALA A 24 7.23 -4.99 -16.56
N GLU A 25 8.48 -5.40 -16.81
CA GLU A 25 8.82 -6.77 -17.24
C GLU A 25 8.49 -7.83 -16.18
N GLN A 26 8.56 -7.44 -14.91
CA GLN A 26 8.25 -8.31 -13.76
C GLN A 26 6.81 -8.15 -13.28
N ARG A 27 6.03 -7.27 -13.93
CA ARG A 27 4.68 -6.89 -13.53
C ARG A 27 4.61 -6.61 -12.02
N ARG A 28 5.48 -5.71 -11.58
CA ARG A 28 5.70 -5.40 -10.17
C ARG A 28 5.76 -3.90 -9.92
N ILE A 29 5.23 -3.47 -8.78
CA ILE A 29 5.33 -2.09 -8.29
C ILE A 29 5.89 -2.13 -6.88
N ASP A 30 7.02 -1.46 -6.68
CA ASP A 30 7.58 -1.26 -5.34
C ASP A 30 7.30 0.15 -4.87
N THR A 31 6.98 0.27 -3.58
CA THR A 31 6.82 1.55 -2.91
C THR A 31 7.67 1.57 -1.65
N GLU A 32 8.53 2.57 -1.53
CA GLU A 32 9.39 2.77 -0.37
C GLU A 32 9.09 4.12 0.27
N TYR A 33 9.03 4.13 1.60
CA TYR A 33 8.81 5.32 2.39
C TYR A 33 9.99 6.28 2.37
N LEU A 34 9.68 7.59 2.32
CA LEU A 34 10.66 8.68 2.35
C LEU A 34 10.61 9.53 3.63
N ASP A 35 9.42 9.95 4.10
CA ASP A 35 9.27 10.84 5.27
C ASP A 35 7.88 10.74 5.96
N GLY A 36 7.80 10.98 7.28
CA GLY A 36 6.61 10.76 8.13
C GLY A 36 6.81 10.02 9.49
N PRO A 37 5.76 9.36 10.03
CA PRO A 37 5.76 8.73 11.36
C PRO A 37 6.36 7.31 11.38
N PHE A 38 6.59 6.72 10.20
CA PHE A 38 7.21 5.42 10.07
C PHE A 38 8.72 5.52 10.23
N LYS A 39 9.31 4.51 10.85
CA LYS A 39 10.75 4.25 10.79
C LYS A 39 11.07 3.66 9.42
N TYR A 40 10.23 2.75 8.94
CA TYR A 40 10.20 2.30 7.55
C TYR A 40 8.79 1.86 7.15
N MET A 41 8.51 1.91 5.86
CA MET A 41 7.39 1.24 5.24
C MET A 41 7.81 0.87 3.82
N LYS A 42 7.61 -0.38 3.45
CA LYS A 42 7.85 -0.92 2.11
C LYS A 42 6.65 -1.72 1.69
N SER A 43 6.22 -1.55 0.46
CA SER A 43 5.22 -2.43 -0.12
C SER A 43 5.60 -2.84 -1.53
N ASP A 44 5.11 -4.00 -1.91
CA ASP A 44 5.22 -4.54 -3.24
C ASP A 44 3.86 -5.01 -3.73
N TRP A 45 3.61 -4.74 -4.99
CA TRP A 45 2.47 -5.27 -5.73
C TRP A 45 2.99 -6.17 -6.82
N HIS A 46 2.37 -7.33 -6.96
CA HIS A 46 2.65 -8.30 -8.00
C HIS A 46 1.37 -8.62 -8.75
N PHE A 47 1.48 -8.68 -10.09
CA PHE A 47 0.37 -8.88 -10.99
C PHE A 47 0.62 -10.10 -11.87
N GLU A 48 -0.25 -11.09 -11.79
CA GLU A 48 -0.14 -12.34 -12.54
C GLU A 48 -1.42 -12.59 -13.33
N ASP A 49 -1.28 -13.14 -14.55
CA ASP A 49 -2.46 -13.50 -15.35
C ASP A 49 -3.23 -14.63 -14.66
N ALA A 50 -4.55 -14.47 -14.52
CA ALA A 50 -5.40 -15.52 -14.00
C ALA A 50 -5.79 -16.50 -15.11
N ALA A 51 -5.84 -17.80 -14.79
CA ALA A 51 -6.09 -18.86 -15.78
C ALA A 51 -7.43 -18.73 -16.50
N GLU A 52 -8.44 -18.14 -15.85
CA GLU A 52 -9.79 -17.95 -16.39
C GLU A 52 -10.02 -16.55 -16.99
N GLY A 53 -8.93 -15.79 -17.17
CA GLY A 53 -8.98 -14.37 -17.55
C GLY A 53 -9.00 -13.45 -16.33
N GLY A 54 -8.60 -12.19 -16.55
CA GLY A 54 -8.34 -11.22 -15.47
C GLY A 54 -6.92 -11.32 -14.90
N CYS A 55 -6.71 -10.70 -13.75
CA CYS A 55 -5.40 -10.59 -13.10
C CYS A 55 -5.52 -10.94 -11.62
N ASN A 56 -4.64 -11.80 -11.13
CA ASN A 56 -4.40 -11.98 -9.71
C ASN A 56 -3.49 -10.85 -9.24
N VAL A 57 -3.89 -10.18 -8.16
CA VAL A 57 -3.11 -9.11 -7.53
C VAL A 57 -2.66 -9.57 -6.17
N SER A 58 -1.35 -9.62 -5.96
CA SER A 58 -0.74 -9.84 -4.64
C SER A 58 -0.21 -8.52 -4.11
N PHE A 59 -0.59 -8.17 -2.89
CA PHE A 59 -0.11 -6.98 -2.20
C PHE A 59 0.55 -7.38 -0.89
N HIS A 60 1.80 -6.97 -0.72
CA HIS A 60 2.54 -7.14 0.53
C HIS A 60 2.99 -5.78 1.05
N VAL A 61 2.99 -5.62 2.37
CA VAL A 61 3.53 -4.43 3.03
C VAL A 61 4.18 -4.81 4.35
N ASP A 62 5.35 -4.24 4.59
CA ASP A 62 6.10 -4.33 5.83
C ASP A 62 6.40 -2.92 6.33
N PHE A 63 6.21 -2.68 7.62
CA PHE A 63 6.38 -1.35 8.21
C PHE A 63 6.69 -1.40 9.70
N GLU A 64 7.33 -0.34 10.18
CA GLU A 64 7.56 -0.09 11.61
C GLU A 64 7.30 1.38 11.91
N PHE A 65 6.52 1.67 12.96
CA PHE A 65 6.36 3.03 13.47
C PHE A 65 7.53 3.44 14.37
N LYS A 66 7.87 4.73 14.36
CA LYS A 66 8.84 5.30 15.32
C LYS A 66 8.35 5.22 16.77
N ASN A 67 7.02 5.15 17.00
CA ASN A 67 6.40 5.18 18.32
C ASN A 67 5.71 3.84 18.63
N ALA A 68 6.12 3.19 19.73
CA ALA A 68 5.58 1.90 20.19
C ALA A 68 4.07 1.91 20.48
N ILE A 69 3.49 3.06 20.86
CA ILE A 69 2.04 3.21 21.06
C ILE A 69 1.31 3.08 19.72
N LEU A 70 1.82 3.72 18.67
CA LEU A 70 1.27 3.62 17.32
C LEU A 70 1.38 2.18 16.78
N GLN A 71 2.52 1.53 17.03
CA GLN A 71 2.74 0.12 16.70
C GLN A 71 1.73 -0.82 17.39
N GLY A 72 1.33 -0.53 18.63
CA GLY A 72 0.33 -1.34 19.35
C GLY A 72 -1.10 -1.17 18.80
N ILE A 73 -1.47 0.05 18.40
CA ILE A 73 -2.83 0.35 17.91
C ILE A 73 -3.06 -0.21 16.51
N ILE A 74 -2.07 -0.10 15.62
CA ILE A 74 -2.20 -0.55 14.23
C ILE A 74 -2.47 -2.05 14.17
N GLY A 75 -1.88 -2.87 15.04
CA GLY A 75 -2.05 -4.33 15.03
C GLY A 75 -3.52 -4.77 15.11
N VAL A 76 -4.38 -4.01 15.79
CA VAL A 76 -5.82 -4.33 15.95
C VAL A 76 -6.62 -4.06 14.67
N VAL A 77 -6.17 -3.12 13.84
CA VAL A 77 -6.92 -2.60 12.68
C VAL A 77 -6.20 -2.82 11.35
N PHE A 78 -4.99 -3.39 11.40
CA PHE A 78 -4.10 -3.49 10.26
C PHE A 78 -4.75 -4.26 9.10
N ASN A 79 -5.38 -5.39 9.42
CA ASN A 79 -6.06 -6.20 8.42
C ASN A 79 -7.19 -5.42 7.69
N GLU A 80 -7.96 -4.61 8.43
CA GLU A 80 -9.01 -3.79 7.83
C GLU A 80 -8.41 -2.69 6.93
N ALA A 81 -7.32 -2.05 7.38
CA ALA A 81 -6.63 -1.04 6.59
C ALA A 81 -6.10 -1.63 5.27
N MET A 82 -5.52 -2.83 5.30
CA MET A 82 -5.02 -3.50 4.10
C MET A 82 -6.14 -3.82 3.10
N HIS A 83 -7.26 -4.35 3.58
CA HIS A 83 -8.43 -4.58 2.72
C HIS A 83 -8.99 -3.29 2.12
N ARG A 84 -8.86 -2.14 2.79
CA ARG A 84 -9.26 -0.84 2.22
C ARG A 84 -8.30 -0.39 1.13
N ILE A 85 -6.99 -0.60 1.30
CA ILE A 85 -5.98 -0.28 0.28
C ILE A 85 -6.22 -1.09 -1.00
N VAL A 86 -6.38 -2.41 -0.88
CA VAL A 86 -6.64 -3.29 -2.04
C VAL A 86 -7.93 -2.89 -2.75
N ARG A 87 -9.03 -2.69 -2.02
CA ARG A 87 -10.31 -2.26 -2.62
C ARG A 87 -10.23 -0.89 -3.30
N ALA A 88 -9.49 0.05 -2.73
CA ALA A 88 -9.30 1.35 -3.36
C ALA A 88 -8.49 1.25 -4.67
N PHE A 89 -7.50 0.35 -4.71
CA PHE A 89 -6.74 0.07 -5.92
C PHE A 89 -7.64 -0.57 -6.99
N GLU A 90 -8.38 -1.63 -6.64
CA GLU A 90 -9.32 -2.30 -7.54
C GLU A 90 -10.37 -1.33 -8.09
N GLY A 91 -11.01 -0.54 -7.22
CA GLY A 91 -12.01 0.44 -7.65
C GLY A 91 -11.42 1.49 -8.59
N ARG A 92 -10.17 1.92 -8.38
CA ARG A 92 -9.51 2.85 -9.31
C ARG A 92 -9.18 2.21 -10.65
N ALA A 93 -8.82 0.93 -10.66
CA ALA A 93 -8.57 0.18 -11.89
C ALA A 93 -9.87 0.02 -12.69
N GLU A 94 -10.98 -0.31 -12.02
CA GLU A 94 -12.32 -0.35 -12.62
C GLU A 94 -12.66 0.99 -13.26
N GLU A 95 -12.62 2.11 -12.51
CA GLU A 95 -12.91 3.45 -13.05
C GLU A 95 -12.11 3.84 -14.31
N LEU A 96 -10.88 3.36 -14.45
CA LEU A 96 -9.98 3.73 -15.54
C LEU A 96 -10.06 2.81 -16.75
N TYR A 97 -10.41 1.53 -16.54
CA TYR A 97 -10.21 0.48 -17.53
C TYR A 97 -11.46 -0.37 -17.78
N SER A 98 -12.60 -0.11 -17.12
CA SER A 98 -13.89 -0.73 -17.40
C SER A 98 -14.59 -0.15 -18.63
#